data_AF-A0A1X1VGD3-F1
#
_entry.id   AF-A0A1X1VGD3-F1
#
_cell.length_a   1.000
_cell.length_b   1.000
_cell.length_c   1.000
_cell.angle_alpha   90.00
_cell.angle_beta   90.00
_cell.angle_gamma   90.00
#
_symmetry.space_group_name_H-M   'P 1'
#
loop_
_entity.id
_entity.type
_entity.pdbx_description
1 polymer ?
#
loop_
_entity_poly.entity_id
_entity_poly.type
_entity_poly.pdbx_seq_one_letter_code
_entity_poly.pdbx_strand_id
1 'polypeptide(L)'
;MKSYLTRLGAATLGCAAVIVSSAAVASADPPDPHKPNMTMGYCPGGRWGFGELAVCDGEKYPDGSFWHQWMRTYITGPQWYYDCVGGDEPLPGPPPPGGCDGAIPPDQPDAPAT
;
A
#
# COMPACT_ATOMS: atom_id res chain seq x y z
N MET A 1 -74.20 5.14 -37.57
CA MET A 1 -73.73 6.11 -36.54
C MET A 1 -72.41 5.63 -35.99
N LYS A 2 -71.53 6.59 -35.68
CA LYS A 2 -70.09 6.48 -35.46
C LYS A 2 -69.81 6.20 -33.99
N SER A 3 -69.01 5.18 -33.68
CA SER A 3 -68.52 4.91 -32.32
C SER A 3 -66.99 4.71 -32.35
N TYR A 4 -66.26 5.77 -32.69
CA TYR A 4 -64.84 5.88 -32.37
C TYR A 4 -64.77 6.46 -30.97
N LEU A 5 -64.47 5.69 -29.91
CA LEU A 5 -63.98 6.17 -28.60
C LEU A 5 -63.94 5.06 -27.53
N THR A 6 -63.35 3.90 -27.80
CA THR A 6 -63.03 2.96 -26.70
C THR A 6 -61.97 1.96 -27.13
N ARG A 7 -60.67 2.26 -26.88
CA ARG A 7 -59.60 1.26 -26.60
C ARG A 7 -58.16 1.83 -26.63
N LEU A 8 -57.94 3.03 -26.12
CA LEU A 8 -56.56 3.51 -25.90
C LEU A 8 -56.38 3.93 -24.43
N GLY A 9 -56.68 2.98 -23.55
CA GLY A 9 -56.31 3.05 -22.14
C GLY A 9 -55.79 1.69 -21.73
N ALA A 10 -54.47 1.50 -21.80
CA ALA A 10 -53.69 0.62 -20.94
C ALA A 10 -52.23 0.61 -21.38
N ALA A 11 -51.34 0.63 -20.37
CA ALA A 11 -49.94 0.24 -20.42
C ALA A 11 -48.92 1.27 -20.95
N THR A 12 -48.67 2.31 -20.16
CA THR A 12 -47.30 2.84 -19.98
C THR A 12 -46.90 2.70 -18.52
N LEU A 13 -46.70 1.45 -18.09
CA LEU A 13 -45.98 1.09 -16.86
C LEU A 13 -44.75 0.33 -17.33
N GLY A 14 -43.62 1.03 -17.42
CA GLY A 14 -42.39 0.46 -17.98
C GLY A 14 -41.16 1.11 -17.36
N CYS A 15 -40.77 0.57 -16.20
CA CYS A 15 -39.43 0.57 -15.61
C CYS A 15 -38.65 1.89 -15.59
N ALA A 16 -38.79 2.64 -14.50
CA ALA A 16 -37.69 3.48 -14.02
C ALA A 16 -36.54 2.54 -13.59
N ALA A 17 -35.56 2.33 -14.47
CA ALA A 17 -34.34 1.62 -14.13
C ALA A 17 -33.56 2.47 -13.13
N VAL A 18 -33.64 2.13 -11.85
CA VAL A 18 -32.77 2.68 -10.82
C VAL A 18 -31.37 2.14 -11.10
N ILE A 19 -30.54 2.93 -11.78
CA ILE A 19 -29.11 2.67 -11.87
C ILE A 19 -28.55 2.96 -10.47
N VAL A 20 -28.64 1.98 -9.57
CA VAL A 20 -27.86 1.99 -8.34
C VAL A 20 -26.43 1.70 -8.77
N SER A 21 -25.67 2.76 -9.06
CA SER A 21 -24.24 2.66 -9.25
C SER A 21 -23.61 2.20 -7.93
N SER A 22 -23.28 0.91 -7.83
CA SER A 22 -22.44 0.37 -6.77
C SER A 22 -21.06 1.02 -6.91
N ALA A 23 -20.86 2.17 -6.25
CA ALA A 23 -19.52 2.72 -6.09
C ALA A 23 -18.69 1.65 -5.38
N ALA A 24 -17.70 1.09 -6.07
CA ALA A 24 -16.74 0.20 -5.45
C ALA A 24 -16.13 0.96 -4.28
N VAL A 25 -16.34 0.47 -3.07
CA VAL A 25 -15.71 1.04 -1.87
C VAL A 25 -14.25 0.63 -1.94
N ALA A 26 -13.38 1.58 -2.26
CA ALA A 26 -11.95 1.39 -2.08
C ALA A 26 -11.68 1.39 -0.57
N SER A 27 -11.52 0.20 0.01
CA SER A 27 -10.96 0.08 1.36
C SER A 27 -9.44 0.16 1.22
N ALA A 28 -8.80 1.02 2.01
CA ALA A 28 -7.37 0.93 2.20
C ALA A 28 -7.07 -0.35 2.98
N ASP A 29 -5.93 -0.98 2.68
CA ASP A 29 -5.40 -2.03 3.55
C ASP A 29 -5.12 -1.45 4.94
N PRO A 30 -5.31 -2.23 6.01
CA PRO A 30 -4.92 -1.81 7.34
C PRO A 30 -3.43 -1.43 7.37
N PRO A 31 -3.03 -0.47 8.23
CA PRO A 31 -1.64 -0.10 8.35
C PRO A 31 -0.85 -1.31 8.82
N ASP A 32 0.20 -1.59 8.07
CA ASP A 32 1.12 -2.68 8.31
C ASP A 32 1.83 -2.54 9.67
N PRO A 33 1.72 -3.54 10.57
CA PRO A 33 2.26 -3.45 11.92
C PRO A 33 3.80 -3.50 11.98
N HIS A 34 4.47 -4.00 10.94
CA HIS A 34 5.94 -4.07 10.89
C HIS A 34 6.58 -2.73 10.51
N LYS A 35 5.78 -1.74 10.09
CA LYS A 35 6.26 -0.44 9.63
C LYS A 35 6.87 0.39 10.77
N PRO A 36 8.19 0.69 10.75
CA PRO A 36 8.80 1.60 11.70
C PRO A 36 8.30 3.03 11.52
N ASN A 37 8.42 3.81 12.60
CA ASN A 37 8.16 5.24 12.61
C ASN A 37 9.18 5.98 13.48
N MET A 38 10.25 6.43 12.83
CA MET A 38 11.35 7.19 13.39
C MET A 38 10.89 8.54 13.98
N THR A 39 9.87 9.19 13.40
CA THR A 39 9.34 10.45 13.95
C THR A 39 8.64 10.26 15.30
N MET A 40 8.20 9.04 15.57
CA MET A 40 7.62 8.63 16.86
C MET A 40 8.58 7.79 17.71
N GLY A 41 9.81 7.59 17.24
CA GLY A 41 10.82 6.77 17.92
C GLY A 41 10.53 5.27 17.96
N TYR A 42 9.65 4.77 17.08
CA TYR A 42 9.30 3.36 16.99
C TYR A 42 10.17 2.64 15.95
N CYS A 43 11.22 1.94 16.41
CA CYS A 43 12.19 1.22 15.58
C CYS A 43 12.44 -0.19 16.13
N PRO A 44 11.46 -1.11 16.02
CA PRO A 44 11.55 -2.44 16.63
C PRO A 44 12.71 -3.30 16.08
N GLY A 45 13.13 -3.09 14.82
CA GLY A 45 14.29 -3.74 14.21
C GLY A 45 15.63 -3.13 14.62
N GLY A 46 15.60 -2.02 15.35
CA GLY A 46 16.80 -1.29 15.77
C GLY A 46 16.90 0.08 15.12
N ARG A 47 17.85 0.87 15.64
CA ARG A 47 18.09 2.23 15.19
C ARG A 47 19.59 2.49 15.16
N TRP A 48 20.07 3.05 14.05
CA TRP A 48 21.45 3.47 13.91
C TRP A 48 21.55 4.72 13.02
N GLY A 49 22.76 5.26 12.90
CA GLY A 49 22.98 6.43 12.05
C GLY A 49 24.45 6.82 12.02
N PHE A 50 24.83 7.56 11.00
CA PHE A 50 26.18 8.09 10.83
C PHE A 50 26.14 9.44 10.10
N GLY A 51 26.68 10.49 10.71
CA GLY A 51 26.67 11.83 10.15
C GLY A 51 25.25 12.34 9.91
N GLU A 52 24.90 12.63 8.65
CA GLU A 52 23.59 13.13 8.23
C GLU A 52 22.53 12.03 8.03
N LEU A 53 22.91 10.75 8.18
CA LEU A 53 22.06 9.58 8.00
C LEU A 53 21.52 9.09 9.34
N ALA A 54 20.21 8.85 9.40
CA ALA A 54 19.55 8.12 10.48
C ALA A 54 18.70 6.99 9.88
N VAL A 55 18.71 5.82 10.52
CA VAL A 55 18.02 4.60 10.10
C VAL A 55 17.17 4.07 11.25
N CYS A 56 16.00 3.55 10.93
CA CYS A 56 15.01 2.99 11.84
C CYS A 56 14.35 1.79 11.15
N ASP A 57 14.63 0.61 11.67
CA ASP A 57 14.18 -0.64 11.05
C ASP A 57 12.91 -1.17 11.71
N GLY A 58 12.09 -1.79 10.88
CA GLY A 58 10.89 -2.53 11.27
C GLY A 58 11.21 -3.90 11.83
N GLU A 59 10.18 -4.55 12.35
CA GLU A 59 10.28 -5.95 12.73
C GLU A 59 10.40 -6.80 11.47
N LYS A 60 11.30 -7.79 11.46
CA LYS A 60 11.42 -8.69 10.32
C LYS A 60 10.18 -9.57 10.17
N TYR A 61 9.72 -9.71 8.93
CA TYR A 61 8.72 -10.69 8.56
C TYR A 61 9.33 -12.11 8.61
N PRO A 62 8.49 -13.16 8.60
CA PRO A 62 8.98 -14.55 8.54
C PRO A 62 9.84 -14.88 7.32
N ASP A 63 9.68 -14.15 6.21
CA ASP A 63 10.51 -14.29 5.00
C ASP A 63 11.86 -13.56 5.11
N GLY A 64 12.12 -12.89 6.24
CA GLY A 64 13.34 -12.13 6.50
C GLY A 64 13.36 -10.73 5.89
N SER A 65 12.31 -10.34 5.15
CA SER A 65 12.14 -8.95 4.72
C SER A 65 11.80 -8.05 5.90
N PHE A 66 11.98 -6.74 5.76
CA PHE A 66 11.55 -5.75 6.73
C PHE A 66 11.44 -4.37 6.09
N TRP A 67 10.70 -3.49 6.76
CA TRP A 67 10.65 -2.08 6.38
C TRP A 67 11.85 -1.33 6.93
N HIS A 68 12.59 -0.65 6.04
CA HIS A 68 13.74 0.17 6.36
C HIS A 68 13.37 1.65 6.16
N GLN A 69 13.15 2.35 7.27
CA GLN A 69 12.95 3.79 7.23
C GLN A 69 14.27 4.49 7.48
N TRP A 70 14.66 5.38 6.57
CA TRP A 70 15.86 6.17 6.74
C TRP A 70 15.63 7.62 6.39
N MET A 71 16.47 8.47 6.98
CA MET A 71 16.44 9.90 6.79
C MET A 71 17.83 10.37 6.43
N ARG A 72 17.92 11.27 5.45
CA ARG A 72 19.13 12.04 5.18
C ARG A 72 18.86 13.52 5.35
N THR A 73 19.67 14.18 6.17
CA THR A 73 19.57 15.62 6.39
C THR A 73 20.29 16.37 5.28
N TYR A 74 19.60 17.31 4.63
CA TYR A 74 20.16 18.21 3.64
C TYR A 74 20.02 19.66 4.09
N ILE A 75 20.62 20.60 3.35
CA ILE A 75 20.47 22.05 3.62
C ILE A 75 18.99 22.51 3.56
N THR A 76 18.16 21.82 2.79
CA THR A 76 16.71 22.07 2.67
C THR A 76 15.89 21.39 3.76
N GLY A 77 16.53 20.69 4.70
CA GLY A 77 15.89 19.92 5.76
C GLY A 77 16.00 18.41 5.57
N PRO A 78 15.42 17.63 6.49
CA PRO A 78 15.43 16.18 6.42
C PRO A 78 14.56 15.67 5.25
N GLN A 79 15.09 14.69 4.52
CA GLN A 79 14.32 13.87 3.57
C GLN A 79 14.13 12.49 4.17
N TRP A 80 12.93 11.95 4.02
CA TRP A 80 12.51 10.68 4.59
C TRP A 80 12.28 9.67 3.47
N TYR A 81 12.79 8.47 3.68
CA TYR A 81 12.74 7.38 2.74
C TYR A 81 12.24 6.13 3.45
N TYR A 82 11.65 5.23 2.67
CA TYR A 82 10.95 4.07 3.18
C TYR A 82 11.02 2.96 2.15
N ASP A 83 11.80 1.93 2.46
CA ASP A 83 12.10 0.86 1.52
C ASP A 83 11.74 -0.49 2.14
N CYS A 84 11.19 -1.40 1.34
CA CYS A 84 11.13 -2.81 1.73
C CYS A 84 12.47 -3.45 1.34
N VAL A 85 13.13 -4.08 2.31
CA VAL A 85 14.47 -4.65 2.14
C VAL A 85 14.57 -6.03 2.77
N GLY A 86 15.68 -6.74 2.54
CA GLY A 86 15.97 -8.05 3.13
C GLY A 86 17.42 -8.17 3.60
N GLY A 87 17.77 -9.35 4.11
CA GLY A 87 19.12 -9.62 4.62
C GLY A 87 19.35 -9.06 6.03
N ASP A 88 20.57 -8.60 6.30
CA ASP A 88 21.02 -8.15 7.63
C ASP A 88 21.64 -6.76 7.59
N GLU A 89 21.57 -6.07 8.73
CA GLU A 89 22.22 -4.78 8.97
C GLU A 89 23.75 -4.86 8.86
N PRO A 90 24.46 -3.76 8.53
CA PRO A 90 23.97 -2.38 8.37
C PRO A 90 23.69 -1.97 6.92
N LEU A 91 23.89 -2.86 5.96
CA LEU A 91 23.63 -2.61 4.54
C LEU A 91 22.61 -3.63 4.06
N PRO A 92 21.31 -3.33 4.23
CA PRO A 92 20.28 -4.27 3.87
C PRO A 92 20.30 -4.52 2.36
N GLY A 93 20.07 -5.78 2.03
CA GLY A 93 19.98 -6.25 0.66
C GLY A 93 18.58 -6.03 0.09
N PRO A 94 18.39 -6.35 -1.18
CA PRO A 94 17.07 -6.39 -1.80
C PRO A 94 16.16 -7.41 -1.08
N PRO A 95 14.86 -7.13 -0.98
CA PRO A 95 13.90 -8.03 -0.35
C PRO A 95 13.65 -9.27 -1.23
N PRO A 96 13.19 -10.39 -0.64
CA PRO A 96 12.67 -11.52 -1.40
C PRO A 96 11.42 -11.14 -2.21
N PRO A 97 11.08 -11.87 -3.28
CA PRO A 97 9.80 -11.71 -3.99
C PRO A 97 8.63 -11.92 -3.03
N GLY A 98 7.63 -11.02 -3.06
CA GLY A 98 6.54 -11.01 -2.08
C GLY A 98 6.89 -10.36 -0.74
N GLY A 99 8.10 -9.79 -0.60
CA GLY A 99 8.57 -9.15 0.63
C GLY A 99 7.68 -8.02 1.15
N CYS A 100 7.76 -7.80 2.46
CA CYS A 100 6.95 -6.88 3.25
C CYS A 100 5.45 -7.03 3.00
N ASP A 101 4.95 -8.24 3.24
CA ASP A 101 3.55 -8.64 3.06
C ASP A 101 3.01 -8.38 1.63
N GLY A 102 3.84 -8.63 0.62
CA GLY A 102 3.47 -8.51 -0.79
C GLY A 102 3.70 -7.11 -1.39
N ALA A 103 4.34 -6.18 -0.68
CA ALA A 103 4.73 -4.89 -1.24
C ALA A 103 5.68 -5.03 -2.45
N ILE A 104 6.44 -6.12 -2.49
CA ILE A 104 7.28 -6.49 -3.63
C ILE A 104 6.54 -7.51 -4.51
N PRO A 105 6.38 -7.26 -5.81
CA PRO A 105 5.73 -8.21 -6.71
C PRO A 105 6.43 -9.59 -6.68
N PRO A 106 5.66 -10.70 -6.66
CA PRO A 106 6.23 -12.06 -6.60
C PRO A 106 6.97 -12.47 -7.88
N ASP A 107 6.68 -11.83 -9.01
CA ASP A 107 7.34 -12.11 -10.30
C ASP A 107 8.62 -11.29 -10.50
N GLN A 108 9.03 -10.51 -9.49
CA GLN A 108 10.25 -9.71 -9.57
C GLN A 108 11.45 -10.66 -9.44
N PRO A 109 12.41 -10.66 -10.39
CA PRO A 109 13.58 -11.53 -10.31
C PRO A 109 14.34 -11.31 -9.01
N ASP A 110 14.81 -12.39 -8.40
CA ASP A 110 15.76 -12.31 -7.29
C ASP A 110 16.94 -11.42 -7.70
N ALA A 111 17.42 -10.62 -6.75
CA ALA A 111 18.60 -9.84 -7.02
C ALA A 111 19.83 -10.74 -7.23
N PRO A 112 20.82 -10.30 -8.03
CA PRO A 112 22.03 -11.07 -8.24
C PRO A 112 22.74 -11.35 -6.91
N ALA A 113 23.09 -12.61 -6.65
CA ALA A 113 23.97 -12.96 -5.55
C ALA A 113 25.36 -12.33 -5.78
N THR A 114 25.85 -11.59 -4.79
CA THR A 114 27.22 -11.04 -4.75
C THR A 114 28.21 -12.03 -4.19
#